data_AF-M7PMY8-F1
#
_entry.id   AF-M7PMY8-F1
#
_cell.length_a   1.000
_cell.length_b   1.000
_cell.length_c   1.000
_cell.angle_alpha   90.00
_cell.angle_beta   90.00
_cell.angle_gamma   90.00
#
_symmetry.space_group_name_H-M   'P 1'
#
loop_
_entity.id
_entity.type
_entity.pdbx_description
1 polymer ?
#
loop_
_entity_poly.entity_id
_entity_poly.type
_entity_poly.pdbx_seq_one_letter_code
_entity_poly.pdbx_strand_id
1 'polypeptide(L)'
;MSLESKLEKKLNSQLQENKLVQKEFSILENEAVIYKLTGPVLVKQEKSEAILNVEKRLEYIETEIKRLETQIKKHNKTLEEQKLDITKLQNQL
;
A
#
# COMPACT_ATOMS: atom_id res chain seq x y z
N MET A 1 -8.76 2.61 16.85
CA MET A 1 -7.96 2.09 15.71
C MET A 1 -6.96 3.17 15.33
N SER A 2 -5.64 2.91 15.45
CA SER A 2 -4.60 3.91 15.16
C SER A 2 -4.63 4.34 13.68
N LEU A 3 -4.13 5.54 13.38
CA LEU A 3 -4.06 6.08 12.01
C LEU A 3 -3.22 5.18 11.09
N GLU A 4 -2.13 4.62 11.64
CA GLU A 4 -1.24 3.67 10.96
C GLU A 4 -1.99 2.39 10.56
N SER A 5 -2.81 1.83 11.45
CA SER A 5 -3.65 0.66 11.17
C SER A 5 -4.69 0.92 10.09
N LYS A 6 -5.25 2.14 10.01
CA LYS A 6 -6.17 2.52 8.93
C LYS A 6 -5.46 2.61 7.58
N LEU A 7 -4.26 3.18 7.55
CA LEU A 7 -3.46 3.32 6.34
C LEU A 7 -2.99 1.96 5.81
N GLU A 8 -2.50 1.09 6.68
CA GLU A 8 -2.09 -0.27 6.34
C GLU A 8 -3.25 -1.08 5.74
N LYS A 9 -4.43 -1.05 6.39
CA LYS A 9 -5.64 -1.70 5.85
C LYS A 9 -6.01 -1.17 4.47
N LYS A 10 -5.92 0.14 4.25
CA LYS A 10 -6.21 0.76 2.96
C LYS A 10 -5.22 0.30 1.88
N LEU A 11 -3.92 0.29 2.17
CA LEU A 11 -2.89 -0.16 1.22
C LEU A 11 -3.04 -1.65 0.90
N ASN A 12 -3.35 -2.49 1.89
CA ASN A 12 -3.59 -3.92 1.67
C ASN A 12 -4.82 -4.18 0.79
N SER A 13 -5.93 -3.45 0.99
CA SER A 13 -7.11 -3.54 0.11
C SER A 13 -6.73 -3.16 -1.32
N GLN A 14 -6.05 -2.03 -1.50
CA GLN A 14 -5.62 -1.57 -2.83
C GLN A 14 -4.64 -2.56 -3.49
N LEU A 15 -3.73 -3.15 -2.72
CA LEU A 15 -2.80 -4.16 -3.22
C LEU A 15 -3.55 -5.38 -3.74
N GLN A 16 -4.52 -5.88 -2.96
CA GLN A 16 -5.32 -7.03 -3.35
C GLN A 16 -6.15 -6.75 -4.61
N GLU A 17 -6.83 -5.59 -4.66
CA GLU A 17 -7.60 -5.16 -5.83
C GLU A 17 -6.72 -5.07 -7.08
N ASN A 18 -5.55 -4.43 -7.00
CA ASN A 18 -4.65 -4.32 -8.16
C ASN A 18 -4.05 -5.68 -8.57
N LYS A 19 -3.79 -6.58 -7.63
CA LYS A 19 -3.37 -7.96 -7.94
C LYS A 19 -4.46 -8.75 -8.65
N LEU A 20 -5.73 -8.52 -8.31
CA LEU A 20 -6.85 -9.13 -9.03
C LEU A 20 -6.94 -8.60 -10.46
N VAL A 21 -6.87 -7.27 -10.66
CA VAL A 21 -6.87 -6.68 -12.00
C VAL A 21 -5.70 -7.18 -12.86
N GLN A 22 -4.51 -7.32 -12.27
CA GLN A 22 -3.35 -7.88 -12.97
C GLN A 22 -3.61 -9.33 -13.43
N LYS A 23 -4.26 -10.16 -12.60
CA LYS A 23 -4.67 -11.51 -12.98
C LYS A 23 -5.73 -11.48 -14.06
N GLU A 24 -6.71 -10.59 -13.99
CA GLU A 24 -7.72 -10.42 -15.03
C GLU A 24 -7.09 -10.09 -16.39
N PHE A 25 -6.07 -9.22 -16.43
CA PHE A 25 -5.35 -8.95 -17.68
C PHE A 25 -4.70 -10.19 -18.32
N SER A 26 -4.28 -11.16 -17.50
CA SER A 26 -3.65 -12.40 -17.99
C SER A 26 -4.62 -13.37 -18.66
N ILE A 27 -5.91 -13.29 -18.33
CA ILE A 27 -6.98 -14.12 -18.91
C ILE A 27 -7.84 -13.35 -19.93
N LEU A 28 -7.59 -12.06 -20.09
CA LEU A 28 -8.35 -11.19 -20.97
C LEU A 28 -8.03 -11.48 -22.44
N GLU A 29 -9.07 -11.62 -23.27
CA GLU A 29 -8.97 -11.80 -24.71
C GLU A 29 -8.12 -10.69 -25.37
N ASN A 30 -7.54 -11.00 -26.54
CA ASN A 30 -6.66 -10.06 -27.25
C ASN A 30 -7.40 -8.83 -27.79
N GLU A 31 -8.68 -8.98 -28.15
CA GLU A 31 -9.51 -7.91 -28.70
C GLU A 31 -10.33 -7.15 -27.64
N ALA A 32 -10.16 -7.49 -26.36
CA ALA A 32 -10.91 -6.86 -25.30
C ALA A 32 -10.61 -5.36 -25.19
N VAL A 33 -11.67 -4.56 -25.08
CA VAL A 33 -11.57 -3.11 -24.94
C VAL A 33 -11.51 -2.73 -23.47
N ILE A 34 -10.46 -2.01 -23.08
CA ILE A 34 -10.26 -1.55 -21.70
C ILE A 34 -10.66 -0.09 -21.57
N TYR A 35 -11.40 0.23 -20.51
CA TYR A 35 -11.76 1.60 -20.14
C TYR A 35 -11.23 1.93 -18.74
N LYS A 36 -10.73 3.15 -18.58
CA LYS A 36 -10.27 3.69 -17.30
C LYS A 36 -11.24 4.78 -16.84
N LEU A 37 -11.78 4.63 -15.62
CA LEU A 37 -12.57 5.67 -14.97
C LEU A 37 -11.64 6.77 -14.44
N THR A 38 -11.82 8.00 -14.92
CA THR A 38 -11.10 9.19 -14.46
C THR A 38 -12.12 10.25 -14.09
N GLY A 39 -12.30 10.50 -12.78
CA GLY A 39 -13.38 11.37 -12.30
C GLY A 39 -14.75 10.86 -12.78
N PRO A 40 -15.59 11.70 -13.42
CA PRO A 40 -16.89 11.28 -13.92
C PRO A 40 -16.87 10.65 -15.33
N VAL A 41 -15.70 10.44 -15.95
CA VAL A 41 -15.60 9.97 -17.36
C VAL A 41 -14.89 8.62 -17.50
N LEU A 42 -15.34 7.81 -18.46
CA LEU A 42 -14.66 6.58 -18.89
C LEU A 42 -13.85 6.85 -20.16
N VAL A 43 -12.54 6.61 -20.09
CA VAL A 43 -11.60 6.83 -21.21
C VAL A 43 -11.11 5.49 -21.72
N LYS A 44 -11.20 5.26 -23.03
CA LYS A 44 -10.64 4.05 -23.66
C LYS A 44 -9.12 4.06 -23.47
N GLN A 45 -8.57 2.93 -23.06
CA GLN A 45 -7.14 2.77 -22.79
C GLN A 45 -6.56 1.61 -23.62
N GLU A 46 -5.34 1.79 -24.10
CA GLU A 46 -4.58 0.71 -24.70
C GLU A 46 -4.22 -0.37 -23.65
N LYS A 47 -4.31 -1.65 -24.04
CA LYS A 47 -4.09 -2.80 -23.14
C LYS A 47 -2.72 -2.76 -22.49
N SER A 48 -1.68 -2.47 -23.26
CA SER A 48 -0.30 -2.36 -22.78
C SER A 48 -0.13 -1.25 -21.74
N GLU A 49 -0.77 -0.09 -21.95
CA GLU A 49 -0.71 1.03 -21.02
C GLU A 49 -1.50 0.74 -19.73
N ALA A 50 -2.65 0.07 -19.84
CA ALA A 50 -3.43 -0.36 -18.69
C ALA A 50 -2.65 -1.34 -17.80
N ILE A 51 -1.97 -2.32 -18.40
CA ILE A 51 -1.10 -3.27 -17.69
C ILE A 51 0.03 -2.53 -16.98
N LEU A 52 0.78 -1.70 -17.70
CA LEU A 52 1.90 -0.95 -17.14
C LEU A 52 1.48 -0.04 -15.97
N ASN A 53 0.29 0.56 -16.06
CA ASN A 53 -0.26 1.39 -14.98
C ASN A 53 -0.56 0.57 -13.72
N VAL A 54 -1.13 -0.63 -13.87
CA VAL A 54 -1.39 -1.52 -12.73
C VAL A 54 -0.09 -2.04 -12.12
N GLU A 55 0.91 -2.39 -12.93
CA GLU A 55 2.24 -2.80 -12.45
C GLU A 55 2.93 -1.70 -11.64
N LYS A 56 2.98 -0.48 -12.16
CA LYS A 56 3.51 0.68 -11.43
C LYS A 56 2.74 0.96 -10.15
N ARG A 57 1.42 0.74 -10.15
CA ARG A 57 0.58 0.92 -8.97
C ARG A 57 0.91 -0.12 -7.89
N LEU A 58 1.12 -1.38 -8.28
CA LEU A 58 1.56 -2.44 -7.38
C LEU A 58 2.92 -2.13 -6.75
N GLU A 59 3.92 -1.75 -7.56
CA GLU A 59 5.25 -1.40 -7.10
C GLU A 59 5.24 -0.24 -6.09
N TYR A 60 4.45 0.80 -6.39
CA TYR A 60 4.27 1.93 -5.48
C TYR A 60 3.66 1.49 -4.14
N ILE A 61 2.59 0.69 -4.17
CA ILE A 61 1.92 0.23 -2.94
C ILE A 61 2.87 -0.64 -2.10
N GLU A 62 3.60 -1.56 -2.72
CA GLU A 62 4.56 -2.43 -2.02
C GLU A 62 5.70 -1.61 -1.39
N THR A 63 6.18 -0.58 -2.08
CA THR A 63 7.19 0.34 -1.55
C THR A 63 6.65 1.10 -0.33
N GLU A 64 5.40 1.59 -0.40
CA GLU A 64 4.77 2.29 0.71
C GLU A 64 4.52 1.40 1.93
N ILE A 65 4.16 0.13 1.72
CA ILE A 65 4.03 -0.85 2.81
C ILE A 65 5.38 -1.02 3.52
N LYS A 66 6.47 -1.24 2.78
CA LYS A 66 7.83 -1.37 3.36
C LYS A 66 8.24 -0.10 4.13
N ARG A 67 7.89 1.08 3.60
CA ARG A 67 8.16 2.37 4.27
C ARG A 67 7.43 2.46 5.60
N LEU A 68 6.15 2.07 5.65
CA LEU A 68 5.37 2.05 6.89
C LEU A 68 5.91 1.06 7.92
N GLU A 69 6.25 -0.17 7.49
CA GLU A 69 6.86 -1.16 8.37
C GLU A 69 8.17 -0.65 9.01
N THR A 70 8.98 0.06 8.23
CA THR A 70 10.22 0.67 8.71
C THR A 70 9.95 1.78 9.74
N GLN A 71 8.93 2.61 9.50
CA GLN A 71 8.53 3.66 10.45
C GLN A 71 8.00 3.07 11.75
N ILE A 72 7.14 2.04 11.67
CA ILE A 72 6.60 1.34 12.84
C ILE A 72 7.73 0.75 13.68
N LYS A 73 8.69 0.07 13.05
CA LYS A 73 9.87 -0.48 13.75
C LYS A 73 10.67 0.62 14.45
N LYS A 74 10.88 1.76 13.80
CA LYS A 74 11.58 2.90 14.39
C LYS A 74 10.82 3.46 15.60
N HIS A 75 9.52 3.71 15.46
CA HIS A 75 8.68 4.22 16.55
C HIS A 75 8.64 3.27 17.75
N ASN A 76 8.50 1.96 17.50
CA ASN A 76 8.52 0.96 18.57
C ASN A 76 9.88 0.94 19.29
N LYS A 77 11.00 1.04 18.56
CA LYS A 77 12.32 1.11 19.18
C LYS A 77 12.47 2.33 20.09
N THR A 78 12.09 3.51 19.59
CA THR A 78 12.13 4.74 20.39
C THR A 78 11.20 4.67 21.60
N LEU A 79 10.02 4.06 21.46
CA LEU A 79 9.09 3.85 22.55
C LEU A 79 9.68 2.96 23.65
N GLU A 80 10.35 1.87 23.28
CA GLU A 80 11.02 0.98 24.25
C GLU A 80 12.21 1.67 24.94
N GLU A 81 13.02 2.44 24.20
CA GLU A 81 14.10 3.25 24.78
C GLU A 81 13.56 4.24 25.83
N GLN A 82 12.49 4.97 25.51
CA GLN A 82 11.87 5.91 26.44
C GLN A 82 11.28 5.22 27.67
N LYS A 83 10.64 4.06 27.51
CA LYS A 83 10.12 3.26 28.64
C LYS A 83 11.24 2.83 29.59
N LEU A 84 12.39 2.40 29.05
CA LEU A 84 13.54 2.02 29.86
C LEU A 84 14.08 3.20 30.66
N ASP A 85 14.18 4.38 30.05
CA ASP A 85 14.67 5.58 30.73
C ASP A 85 13.72 6.04 31.85
N ILE A 86 12.40 6.01 31.61
CA ILE A 86 11.39 6.27 32.65
C ILE A 86 11.54 5.29 33.81
N THR A 87 11.70 4.00 33.52
CA THR A 87 11.83 2.95 34.54
C THR A 87 13.10 3.15 35.38
N LYS A 88 14.22 3.53 34.76
CA LYS A 88 15.47 3.85 35.48
C LYS A 88 15.28 5.03 36.42
N LEU A 89 14.64 6.10 35.96
CA LEU A 89 14.37 7.28 36.79
C LEU A 89 13.46 6.95 37.97
N GLN A 90 12.42 6.13 37.76
CA GLN A 90 11.53 5.68 38.83
C GLN A 90 12.23 4.84 39.90
N ASN A 91 13.22 4.01 39.51
CA ASN A 91 13.99 3.19 40.45
C ASN A 91 15.05 3.98 41.24
N GLN A 92 15.34 5.23 40.85
CA GLN A 92 16.28 6.12 41.52
C GLN A 92 15.60 7.08 42.51
N LEU A 93 14.27 7.12 42.52
CA LEU A 93 13.43 7.76 43.54
C LEU A 93 13.16 6.79 44.70
#